data_AF-A0A536CS15-F1
#
_entry.id   AF-A0A536CS15-F1
#
_cell.length_a   1.000
_cell.length_b   1.000
_cell.length_c   1.000
_cell.angle_alpha   90.00
_cell.angle_beta   90.00
_cell.angle_gamma   90.00
#
_symmetry.space_group_name_H-M   'P 1'
#
loop_
_entity.id
_entity.type
_entity.pdbx_description
1 polymer ?
#
loop_
_entity_poly.entity_id
_entity_poly.type
_entity_poly.pdbx_seq_one_letter_code
_entity_poly.pdbx_strand_id
1 'polypeptide(L)' 'MASQIAFVCVAKRHEAAKDSRGAVTIHQGLWAFCAGSSARDDHDWQPTGGVTLEQLLARRIVLHEAATRV' A
#
# COMPACT_ATOMS: atom_id res chain seq x y z
N MET A 1 -18.77 1.84 -9.04
CA MET A 1 -17.44 1.69 -9.68
C MET A 1 -16.42 1.63 -8.57
N ALA A 2 -15.67 0.53 -8.44
CA ALA A 2 -14.61 0.45 -7.44
C ALA A 2 -13.44 1.33 -7.90
N SER A 3 -13.07 2.32 -7.09
CA SER A 3 -11.89 3.15 -7.36
C SER A 3 -10.64 2.25 -7.36
N GLN A 4 -9.96 2.18 -8.51
CA GLN A 4 -8.75 1.38 -8.65
C GLN A 4 -7.54 2.15 -8.14
N ILE A 5 -6.68 1.46 -7.41
CA ILE A 5 -5.35 1.92 -7.06
C ILE A 5 -4.43 1.60 -8.23
N ALA A 6 -3.86 2.63 -8.84
CA ALA A 6 -2.92 2.52 -9.96
C ALA A 6 -1.47 2.33 -9.49
N PHE A 7 -1.14 2.79 -8.28
CA PHE A 7 0.22 2.72 -7.74
C PHE A 7 0.26 2.21 -6.30
N VAL A 8 1.27 1.42 -5.96
CA VAL A 8 1.56 1.01 -4.59
C VAL A 8 2.98 1.44 -4.21
N CYS A 9 3.15 1.96 -3.00
CA CYS A 9 4.46 2.29 -2.48
C CYS A 9 5.17 1.01 -2.03
N VAL A 10 6.37 0.76 -2.55
CA VAL A 10 7.24 -0.37 -2.18
C VAL A 10 8.49 0.05 -1.40
N ALA A 11 8.59 1.34 -1.04
CA ALA A 11 9.72 1.86 -0.29
C ALA A 11 9.93 1.06 1.02
N LYS A 12 11.10 0.42 1.15
CA LYS A 12 11.44 -0.43 2.31
C LYS A 12 11.31 0.28 3.66
N ARG A 13 11.58 1.58 3.70
CA ARG A 13 11.41 2.38 4.93
C ARG A 13 9.96 2.48 5.40
N HIS A 14 8.99 2.34 4.48
CA HIS A 14 7.56 2.29 4.79
C HIS A 14 7.08 0.86 5.07
N GLU A 15 7.87 -0.15 4.67
CA GLU A 15 7.60 -1.55 4.98
C GLU A 15 7.74 -1.83 6.49
N ALA A 16 8.61 -1.10 7.20
CA ALA A 16 8.72 -1.17 8.65
C ALA A 16 7.53 -0.51 9.39
N ALA A 17 6.78 0.37 8.73
CA ALA A 17 5.58 1.01 9.28
C ALA A 17 4.30 0.17 9.08
N LYS A 18 4.48 -1.17 9.00
CA LYS A 18 3.46 -2.20 8.77
C LYS A 18 2.33 -2.25 9.82
N ASP A 19 2.41 -1.46 10.88
CA ASP A 19 1.34 -1.34 11.90
C ASP A 19 0.38 -0.18 11.63
N SER A 20 0.72 0.73 10.70
CA SER A 20 -0.17 1.82 10.32
C SER A 20 -1.25 1.32 9.36
N ARG A 21 -2.47 1.89 9.42
CA ARG A 21 -3.58 1.52 8.52
C ARG A 21 -3.30 1.80 7.03
N GLY A 22 -2.12 2.36 6.72
CA GLY A 22 -1.77 2.87 5.41
C GLY A 22 -2.53 4.15 5.07
N ALA A 23 -2.17 4.76 3.95
CA ALA A 23 -2.82 5.94 3.41
C ALA A 23 -3.07 5.77 1.92
N VAL A 24 -4.24 6.21 1.48
CA VAL A 24 -4.55 6.41 0.06
C VAL A 24 -4.26 7.87 -0.28
N THR A 25 -3.54 8.11 -1.36
CA THR A 25 -3.15 9.44 -1.85
C THR A 25 -3.26 9.50 -3.38
N ILE A 26 -2.97 10.66 -3.96
CA ILE A 26 -2.92 10.84 -5.41
C ILE A 26 -1.46 10.92 -5.86
N HIS A 27 -1.08 10.09 -6.83
CA HIS A 27 0.20 10.16 -7.54
C HIS A 27 -0.09 10.29 -9.04
N GLN A 28 0.45 11.32 -9.69
CA GLN A 28 0.24 11.59 -11.12
C GLN A 28 -1.26 11.64 -11.52
N GLY A 29 -2.12 12.18 -10.64
CA GLY A 29 -3.56 12.28 -10.89
C GLY A 29 -4.35 10.98 -10.72
N LEU A 30 -3.68 9.88 -10.35
CA LEU A 30 -4.29 8.57 -10.10
C LEU A 30 -4.19 8.17 -8.63
N TRP A 31 -5.09 7.29 -8.20
CA TRP A 31 -5.07 6.79 -6.84
C TRP A 31 -3.84 5.91 -6.58
N ALA A 32 -3.18 6.15 -5.46
CA ALA A 32 -2.00 5.44 -5.00
C ALA A 32 -2.18 5.03 -3.54
N PHE A 33 -1.57 3.90 -3.15
CA PHE A 33 -1.63 3.37 -1.79
C PHE A 33 -0.23 3.26 -1.18
N CYS A 34 -0.05 3.86 0.00
CA CYS A 34 1.16 3.71 0.80
C CYS A 34 0.84 2.92 2.08
N ALA A 35 1.61 1.88 2.37
CA ALA A 35 1.49 1.15 3.64
C ALA A 35 2.07 1.92 4.83
N GLY A 36 2.89 2.95 4.59
CA GLY A 36 3.42 3.84 5.61
C GLY A 36 2.48 5.01 5.92
N SER A 37 2.55 5.53 7.14
CA SER A 37 1.69 6.61 7.63
C SER A 37 2.06 8.01 7.14
N SER A 38 3.18 8.19 6.43
CA SER A 38 3.70 9.49 6.04
C SER A 38 3.39 9.81 4.58
N ALA A 39 2.61 10.87 4.37
CA ALA A 39 2.31 11.45 3.06
C ALA A 39 3.42 12.38 2.53
N ARG A 40 4.51 12.56 3.29
CA ARG A 40 5.60 13.52 3.00
C ARG A 40 6.97 12.89 2.74
N ASP A 41 7.09 11.57 2.79
CA ASP A 41 8.37 10.88 2.59
C ASP A 41 8.58 10.45 1.12
N ASP A 42 9.83 10.26 0.69
CA ASP A 42 10.25 9.89 -0.69
C ASP A 42 9.69 8.56 -1.19
N HIS A 43 8.44 8.51 -1.63
CA HIS A 43 7.79 7.28 -2.05
C HIS A 43 8.46 6.60 -3.24
N ASP A 44 8.53 5.26 -3.21
CA ASP A 44 8.91 4.43 -4.35
C ASP A 44 7.64 3.78 -4.91
N TRP A 45 7.04 4.42 -5.91
CA TRP A 45 5.75 4.02 -6.47
C TRP A 45 5.94 2.98 -7.59
N GLN A 46 5.24 1.85 -7.47
CA GLN A 46 5.16 0.85 -8.53
C GLN A 46 3.74 0.75 -9.09
N PRO A 47 3.59 0.64 -10.43
CA PRO A 47 2.29 0.45 -11.05
C PRO A 47 1.72 -0.91 -10.67
N THR A 48 0.43 -0.94 -10.33
CA THR A 48 -0.27 -2.17 -9.92
C THR A 48 -1.00 -2.86 -11.07
N GLY A 49 -1.17 -2.16 -12.20
CA GLY A 49 -2.05 -2.59 -13.29
C GLY A 49 -3.54 -2.40 -13.00
N GLY A 50 -3.90 -1.71 -11.91
CA GLY A 50 -5.29 -1.49 -11.50
C GLY A 50 -5.80 -2.60 -10.57
N VAL A 51 -5.64 -2.37 -9.27
CA VAL A 51 -6.14 -3.27 -8.22
C VAL A 51 -7.05 -2.50 -7.27
N THR A 52 -7.96 -3.18 -6.58
CA THR A 52 -8.75 -2.53 -5.53
C THR A 52 -7.94 -2.37 -4.25
N LEU A 53 -8.33 -1.39 -3.43
CA LEU A 53 -7.74 -1.23 -2.09
C LEU A 53 -7.93 -2.49 -1.25
N GLU A 54 -9.08 -3.16 -1.35
CA GLU A 54 -9.37 -4.41 -0.63
C GLU A 54 -8.40 -5.53 -1.01
N GLN A 55 -8.05 -5.67 -2.30
CA GLN A 55 -7.06 -6.66 -2.75
C GLN A 55 -5.67 -6.39 -2.17
N LEU A 56 -5.29 -5.12 -2.04
CA LEU A 56 -4.02 -4.72 -1.41
C LEU A 56 -4.02 -5.03 0.09
N LEU A 57 -5.11 -4.70 0.79
CA LEU A 57 -5.27 -4.98 2.22
C LEU A 57 -5.32 -6.48 2.51
N ALA A 58 -6.02 -7.26 1.69
CA ALA A 58 -6.07 -8.72 1.80
C ALA A 58 -4.69 -9.37 1.66
N ARG A 59 -3.88 -8.93 0.67
CA ARG A 59 -2.49 -9.40 0.52
C ARG A 59 -1.64 -9.09 1.76
N ARG A 60 -1.85 -7.95 2.39
CA ARG A 60 -1.15 -7.58 3.63
C ARG A 60 -1.59 -8.45 4.82
N ILE A 61 -2.88 -8.73 4.96
CA ILE A 61 -3.40 -9.61 6.02
C ILE A 61 -2.77 -11.00 5.90
N VAL A 62 -2.78 -11.58 4.70
CA VAL A 62 -2.20 -12.91 4.45
C VAL A 62 -0.69 -12.94 4.74
N LEU A 63 0.05 -11.89 4.38
CA LEU A 63 1.48 -11.77 4.69
C LEU A 63 1.76 -11.64 6.20
N HIS A 64 0.88 -10.96 6.97
CA HIS A 64 1.01 -10.86 8.42
C HIS A 64 0.63 -12.15 9.15
N GLU A 65 -0.42 -12.84 8.71
CA GLU A 65 -0.84 -14.13 9.30
C GLU A 65 0.23 -15.21 9.11
N ALA A 66 0.88 -15.25 7.95
CA ALA A 66 2.00 -16.17 7.70
C ALA A 66 3.22 -15.88 8.58
N ALA A 67 3.45 -14.61 8.97
CA ALA A 67 4.55 -14.21 9.85
C ALA A 67 4.27 -14.41 11.36
N THR A 68 3.01 -14.69 11.74
CA THR A 68 2.57 -14.80 13.15
C THR A 68 2.43 -16.25 13.62
N ARG A 69 2.67 -17.26 12.76
CA ARG A 69 2.80 -18.65 13.21
C ARG A 69 4.25 -18.91 13.68
N VAL A 70 4.47 -18.71 14.97
CA VAL A 70 5.53 -19.36 15.76
C VAL A 70 4.91 -20.57 16.46
#